data_AF-A0ABD4V4X7-F1
#
_entry.id   AF-A0ABD4V4X7-F1
#
_cell.length_a   1.000
_cell.length_b   1.000
_cell.length_c   1.000
_cell.angle_alpha   90.00
_cell.angle_beta   90.00
_cell.angle_gamma   90.00
#
_symmetry.space_group_name_H-M   'P 1'
#
loop_
_entity.id
_entity.type
_entity.pdbx_description
1 polymer ?
#
loop_
_entity_poly.entity_id
_entity_poly.type
_entity_poly.pdbx_seq_one_letter_code
_entity_poly.pdbx_strand_id
1 'polypeptide(L)'
;MVVLARVRLLSANRRVVRGTEGLWIYRLLTQVEPEVYGSKLAYVLVEAGASPRVSELPERRLALFDEAVTVAKALDVTNPYRAKVLERALAARQRELDGRPVS
;
A
#
# COMPACT_ATOMS: atom_id res chain seq x y z
N MET A 1 19.63 7.51 -6.09
CA MET A 1 18.17 7.43 -6.32
C MET A 1 17.32 7.25 -5.05
N VAL A 2 17.87 6.82 -3.90
CA VAL A 2 17.19 6.88 -2.59
C VAL A 2 17.13 8.30 -2.02
N VAL A 3 18.19 9.10 -2.22
CA VAL A 3 18.27 10.51 -1.79
C VAL A 3 17.14 11.35 -2.39
N LEU A 4 16.79 11.15 -3.68
CA LEU A 4 15.69 11.88 -4.31
C LEU A 4 14.33 11.54 -3.71
N ALA A 5 14.09 10.27 -3.37
CA ALA A 5 12.86 9.85 -2.71
C ALA A 5 12.76 10.42 -1.28
N ARG A 6 13.86 10.41 -0.53
CA ARG A 6 13.93 11.05 0.81
C ARG A 6 13.73 12.57 0.71
N VAL A 7 14.38 13.24 -0.25
CA VAL A 7 14.21 14.68 -0.51
C VAL A 7 12.77 15.00 -0.88
N ARG A 8 12.13 14.23 -1.78
CA ARG A 8 10.72 14.43 -2.12
C ARG A 8 9.77 14.23 -0.94
N LEU A 9 10.05 13.26 -0.08
CA LEU A 9 9.25 13.01 1.11
C LEU A 9 9.37 14.15 2.13
N LEU A 10 10.57 14.73 2.28
CA LEU A 10 10.82 15.91 3.09
C LEU A 10 10.19 17.18 2.48
N SER A 11 10.23 17.35 1.17
CA SER A 11 9.65 18.50 0.45
C SER A 11 8.11 18.47 0.42
N ALA A 12 7.49 17.30 0.54
CA ALA A 12 6.04 17.18 0.42
C ALA A 12 5.25 17.77 1.60
N ASN A 13 5.91 18.09 2.74
CA ASN A 13 5.32 18.61 3.98
C ASN A 13 3.94 18.01 4.35
N ARG A 14 3.74 16.72 4.02
CA ARG A 14 2.50 15.96 4.23
C ARG A 14 2.86 14.61 4.84
N ARG A 15 2.12 14.21 5.88
CA ARG A 15 2.34 12.94 6.62
C ARG A 15 2.37 11.70 5.71
N VAL A 16 1.68 11.72 4.56
CA VAL A 16 1.65 10.65 3.54
C VAL A 16 1.46 11.25 2.14
N VAL A 17 2.30 10.86 1.17
CA VAL A 17 2.08 11.16 -0.26
C VAL A 17 1.14 10.11 -0.85
N ARG A 18 0.03 10.53 -1.45
CA ARG A 18 -1.01 9.65 -2.02
C ARG A 18 -0.91 9.59 -3.55
N GLY A 19 -1.57 8.60 -4.16
CA GLY A 19 -1.62 8.44 -5.62
C GLY A 19 -0.40 7.71 -6.21
N THR A 20 -0.24 7.77 -7.53
CA THR A 20 0.81 7.07 -8.28
C THR A 20 2.22 7.45 -7.83
N GLU A 21 2.44 8.73 -7.53
CA GLU A 21 3.71 9.22 -7.00
C GLU A 21 4.00 8.68 -5.60
N GLY A 22 3.00 8.64 -4.72
CA GLY A 22 3.13 8.05 -3.39
C GLY A 22 3.48 6.57 -3.43
N LEU A 23 2.82 5.80 -4.31
CA LEU A 23 3.13 4.38 -4.51
C LEU A 23 4.57 4.15 -4.96
N TRP A 24 5.03 4.92 -5.95
CA TRP A 24 6.41 4.79 -6.44
C TRP A 24 7.43 5.11 -5.35
N ILE A 25 7.22 6.19 -4.59
CA ILE A 25 8.10 6.58 -3.48
C ILE A 25 8.16 5.50 -2.41
N TYR A 26 7.00 5.03 -1.93
CA TYR A 26 6.96 4.06 -0.83
C TYR A 26 7.45 2.68 -1.25
N ARG A 27 7.25 2.26 -2.51
CA ARG A 27 7.86 1.03 -3.04
C ARG A 27 9.39 1.09 -2.99
N LEU A 28 9.98 2.20 -3.44
CA LEU A 28 11.43 2.37 -3.42
C LEU A 28 11.98 2.41 -1.98
N LEU A 29 11.30 3.12 -1.09
CA LEU A 29 11.75 3.25 0.31
C LEU A 29 11.64 1.94 1.09
N THR A 30 10.60 1.14 0.82
CA THR A 30 10.40 -0.16 1.48
C THR A 30 11.48 -1.18 1.09
N GLN A 31 12.10 -1.04 -0.09
CA GLN A 31 13.24 -1.92 -0.47
C GLN A 31 14.48 -1.70 0.42
N VAL A 32 14.63 -0.52 1.01
CA VAL A 32 15.80 -0.14 1.80
C VAL A 32 15.50 -0.27 3.30
N GLU A 33 14.35 0.23 3.74
CA GLU A 33 13.94 0.18 5.15
C GLU A 33 12.48 -0.35 5.25
N PRO A 34 12.28 -1.67 5.10
CA PRO A 34 10.95 -2.28 5.07
C PRO A 34 10.12 -1.97 6.33
N GLU A 35 10.73 -2.02 7.51
CA GLU A 35 10.05 -1.77 8.79
C GLU A 35 9.58 -0.33 8.97
N VAL A 36 10.30 0.63 8.39
CA VAL A 36 10.01 2.05 8.51
C VAL A 36 8.89 2.47 7.56
N TYR A 37 8.89 1.91 6.34
CA TYR A 37 8.03 2.38 5.25
C TYR A 37 6.95 1.39 4.83
N GLY A 38 7.08 0.10 5.15
CA GLY A 38 6.15 -0.94 4.71
C GLY A 38 4.72 -0.72 5.22
N SER A 39 4.55 -0.24 6.45
CA SER A 39 3.22 0.11 6.97
C SER A 39 2.55 1.25 6.18
N LYS A 40 3.34 2.25 5.74
CA LYS A 40 2.85 3.33 4.88
C LYS A 40 2.58 2.85 3.46
N LEU A 41 3.44 1.99 2.91
CA LEU A 41 3.23 1.39 1.60
C LEU A 41 1.92 0.57 1.56
N ALA A 42 1.72 -0.33 2.53
CA ALA A 42 0.51 -1.13 2.65
C ALA A 42 -0.75 -0.25 2.73
N TYR A 43 -0.69 0.84 3.50
CA TYR A 43 -1.80 1.81 3.56
C TYR A 43 -2.08 2.47 2.21
N VAL A 44 -1.05 2.99 1.52
CA VAL A 44 -1.23 3.69 0.24
C VAL A 44 -1.69 2.73 -0.86
N LEU A 45 -1.26 1.46 -0.84
CA LEU A 45 -1.75 0.43 -1.75
C LEU A 45 -3.26 0.17 -1.58
N VAL A 46 -3.74 0.09 -0.34
CA VAL A 46 -5.19 -0.04 -0.07
C VAL A 46 -5.95 1.19 -0.56
N GLU A 47 -5.46 2.40 -0.27
CA GLU A 47 -6.11 3.64 -0.75
C GLU A 47 -6.12 3.73 -2.29
N ALA A 48 -5.06 3.26 -2.95
CA ALA A 48 -4.99 3.22 -4.40
C ALA A 48 -6.00 2.23 -4.99
N GLY A 49 -6.13 1.03 -4.41
CA GLY A 49 -7.10 0.02 -4.86
C GLY A 49 -8.56 0.41 -4.57
N ALA A 50 -8.79 1.29 -3.59
CA ALA A 50 -10.10 1.86 -3.29
C ALA A 50 -10.42 3.13 -4.12
N SER A 51 -9.49 3.61 -4.95
CA SER A 51 -9.69 4.83 -5.73
C SER A 51 -10.72 4.64 -6.85
N PRO A 52 -11.62 5.62 -7.09
CA PRO A 52 -12.51 5.58 -8.25
C PRO A 52 -11.79 5.46 -9.59
N ARG A 53 -10.50 5.84 -9.66
CA ARG A 53 -9.71 5.74 -10.90
C ARG A 53 -9.47 4.32 -11.39
N VAL A 54 -9.64 3.33 -10.51
CA VAL A 54 -9.45 1.92 -10.82
C VAL A 54 -10.72 1.10 -10.58
N SER A 55 -11.87 1.74 -10.33
CA SER A 55 -13.13 1.05 -9.98
C SER A 55 -13.57 0.07 -11.06
N GLU A 56 -13.35 0.41 -12.33
CA GLU A 56 -13.70 -0.42 -13.50
C GLU A 56 -12.65 -1.51 -13.81
N LEU A 57 -11.58 -1.61 -13.00
CA LEU A 57 -10.43 -2.48 -13.25
C LEU A 57 -10.25 -3.45 -12.07
N PRO A 58 -11.12 -4.46 -11.91
CA PRO A 58 -11.14 -5.33 -10.73
C PRO A 58 -9.83 -6.13 -10.57
N GLU A 59 -9.18 -6.49 -11.67
CA GLU A 59 -7.86 -7.15 -11.64
C GLU A 59 -6.77 -6.24 -11.06
N ARG A 60 -6.74 -4.97 -11.47
CA ARG A 60 -5.77 -4.00 -10.93
C ARG A 60 -6.04 -3.70 -9.46
N ARG A 61 -7.30 -3.64 -9.04
CA ARG A 61 -7.68 -3.45 -7.63
C ARG A 61 -7.21 -4.62 -6.78
N LEU A 62 -7.46 -5.84 -7.22
CA LEU A 62 -7.01 -7.04 -6.51
C LEU A 62 -5.48 -7.10 -6.41
N ALA A 63 -4.75 -6.79 -7.49
CA ALA A 63 -3.29 -6.75 -7.46
C ALA A 63 -2.73 -5.74 -6.44
N LEU A 64 -3.37 -4.56 -6.31
CA LEU A 64 -3.00 -3.57 -5.30
C LEU A 64 -3.25 -4.09 -3.87
N PHE A 65 -4.36 -4.79 -3.64
CA PHE A 65 -4.67 -5.39 -2.34
C PHE A 65 -3.76 -6.58 -2.01
N ASP A 66 -3.42 -7.41 -2.99
CA ASP A 66 -2.46 -8.52 -2.85
C ASP A 66 -1.07 -8.03 -2.44
N GLU A 67 -0.59 -6.97 -3.11
CA GLU A 67 0.67 -6.32 -2.74
C GLU A 67 0.60 -5.74 -1.32
N ALA A 68 -0.52 -5.10 -0.95
CA ALA A 68 -0.69 -4.56 0.40
C ALA A 68 -0.62 -5.64 1.48
N VAL A 69 -1.26 -6.80 1.24
CA VAL A 69 -1.20 -7.96 2.14
C VAL A 69 0.23 -8.50 2.22
N THR A 70 0.93 -8.59 1.09
CA THR A 70 2.31 -9.08 1.04
C THR A 70 3.24 -8.20 1.85
N VAL A 71 3.18 -6.88 1.65
CA VAL A 71 3.98 -5.90 2.40
C VAL A 71 3.65 -5.95 3.89
N ALA A 72 2.36 -6.01 4.25
CA ALA A 72 1.94 -6.09 5.64
C ALA A 72 2.38 -7.39 6.33
N LYS A 73 2.41 -8.52 5.61
CA LYS A 73 2.90 -9.80 6.13
C LYS A 73 4.41 -9.82 6.33
N ALA A 74 5.15 -9.06 5.52
CA ALA A 74 6.61 -8.98 5.58
C ALA A 74 7.12 -8.14 6.75
N LEU A 75 6.29 -7.26 7.34
CA LEU A 75 6.65 -6.51 8.54
C LEU A 75 6.92 -7.44 9.72
N ASP A 76 7.83 -7.07 10.61
CA ASP A 76 8.11 -7.82 11.83
C ASP A 76 6.89 -7.87 12.77
N VAL A 77 6.77 -8.95 13.56
CA VAL A 77 5.66 -9.13 14.51
C VAL A 77 5.63 -8.06 15.61
N THR A 78 6.79 -7.50 15.95
CA THR A 78 6.94 -6.39 16.90
C THR A 78 6.55 -5.04 16.30
N ASN A 79 6.35 -4.95 14.99
CA ASN A 79 5.95 -3.70 14.35
C ASN A 79 4.53 -3.33 14.80
N PRO A 80 4.35 -2.20 15.50
CA PRO A 80 3.07 -1.85 16.12
C PRO A 80 1.95 -1.58 15.11
N TYR A 81 2.31 -1.34 13.84
CA TYR A 81 1.34 -1.08 12.78
C TYR A 81 0.96 -2.33 12.00
N ARG A 82 1.73 -3.43 12.11
CA ARG A 82 1.55 -4.64 11.29
C ARG A 82 0.12 -5.16 11.32
N ALA A 83 -0.41 -5.40 12.52
CA ALA A 83 -1.75 -5.97 12.69
C ALA A 83 -2.81 -5.10 12.00
N LYS A 84 -2.78 -3.79 12.27
CA LYS A 84 -3.73 -2.82 11.72
C LYS A 84 -3.68 -2.75 10.19
N VAL A 85 -2.49 -2.69 9.59
CA VAL A 85 -2.37 -2.58 8.13
C VAL A 85 -2.68 -3.90 7.44
N LEU A 86 -2.35 -5.04 8.07
CA LEU A 86 -2.68 -6.36 7.55
C LEU A 86 -4.19 -6.61 7.57
N GLU A 87 -4.87 -6.30 8.67
CA GLU A 87 -6.33 -6.41 8.79
C GLU A 87 -7.02 -5.58 7.71
N ARG A 88 -6.61 -4.32 7.55
CA ARG A 88 -7.17 -3.42 6.52
C ARG A 88 -6.96 -3.98 5.10
N ALA A 89 -5.76 -4.49 4.81
CA ALA A 89 -5.44 -5.05 3.49
C ALA A 89 -6.24 -6.32 3.20
N LEU A 90 -6.37 -7.23 4.17
CA LEU A 90 -7.18 -8.44 4.04
C LEU A 90 -8.66 -8.11 3.86
N ALA A 91 -9.20 -7.17 4.65
CA ALA A 91 -10.60 -6.76 4.54
C ALA A 91 -10.91 -6.10 3.19
N ALA A 92 -9.97 -5.34 2.61
CA ALA A 92 -10.13 -4.76 1.28
C ALA A 92 -10.06 -5.82 0.18
N ARG A 93 -9.11 -6.76 0.29
CA ARG A 93 -8.97 -7.90 -0.61
C ARG A 93 -10.22 -8.78 -0.61
N GLN A 94 -10.74 -9.12 0.57
CA GLN A 94 -11.91 -9.98 0.70
C GLN A 94 -13.14 -9.34 0.05
N ARG A 95 -13.39 -8.05 0.33
CA ARG A 95 -14.47 -7.28 -0.32
C ARG A 95 -14.36 -7.30 -1.85
N GLU A 96 -13.14 -7.26 -2.38
CA GLU A 96 -12.94 -7.34 -3.83
C GLU A 96 -13.25 -8.71 -4.40
N LEU A 97 -12.92 -9.79 -3.66
CA LEU A 97 -13.24 -11.15 -4.08
C LEU A 97 -14.74 -11.43 -3.99
N ASP A 98 -15.39 -10.97 -2.92
CA ASP A 98 -16.84 -11.13 -2.72
C ASP A 98 -17.67 -10.33 -3.74
N GLY A 99 -17.15 -9.19 -4.20
CA GLY A 99 -17.79 -8.34 -5.20
C GLY A 99 -17.60 -8.80 -6.64
N ARG A 100 -16.77 -9.82 -6.91
CA ARG A 100 -16.62 -10.36 -8.26
C ARG A 100 -17.77 -11.32 -8.56
N PRO A 101 -18.48 -11.15 -9.69
CA PRO A 101 -19.38 -12.19 -10.16
C PRO A 101 -18.54 -13.44 -10.46
N VAL A 102 -18.98 -14.59 -9.93
CA VAL A 102 -18.40 -15.89 -10.30
C VAL A 102 -18.70 -16.10 -11.78
N SER A 103 -17.68 -16.06 -12.63
CA SER A 103 -17.81 -16.32 -14.06
C SER A 103 -18.12 -17.78 -14.34
#